data_AF-A0A2H9TH28-F1
#
_entry.id   AF-A0A2H9TH28-F1
#
_cell.length_a   1.000
_cell.length_b   1.000
_cell.length_c   1.000
_cell.angle_alpha   90.00
_cell.angle_beta   90.00
_cell.angle_gamma   90.00
#
_symmetry.space_group_name_H-M   'P 1'
#
loop_
_entity.id
_entity.type
_entity.pdbx_description
1 polymer ?
#
loop_
_entity_poly.entity_id
_entity_poly.type
_entity_poly.pdbx_seq_one_letter_code
_entity_poly.pdbx_strand_id
1 'polypeptide(L)'
;VDFERGTELAVEGPRDLALCPATATGTLYPGFCYGSDAGTHAALLHAKTGNVHVYYNGGCWFDFSTNRNSPLVYTVAGTYAEKDNRPAIVFGTKPDDQQTLVVLSGVHIEYDPIKVAPRRSVLVPLKDSATERLELWNYILSSLGLDVAHKSDPIPSPTPLHMFFSNEPAKVSFIQSLNHHAVDGVLKCEQLAVSFGDESLAPKCDTDDCISVRLSDQARIDPSWTFSPHEYFALLKENGCLKGFDHIGSQFLYAEYINSTQTILTQNPRLASTLPNGSFILAGDQLAGKGRGQNTWLSSKGCLQFTMVLHHHQTSSSLALIQYLVGLSMVEAILNEPGYSMGGILVNSQVFQDGFLLLIGFGTSVYDTPWTRSLNELVQLYNSAHGTTLSPWTKERLLARFYGKFREYYRQLTTVGFPFDDYHKRWLHTGKIVFVESEQMKARIEGIDPNGFLIARPHSEGLLGLLDSASKPSSSQQPFLLQPDGNSFDMMKNLIKRK
;
A
#
# COMPACT_ATOMS: atom_id res chain seq x y z
N VAL A 1 15.21 20.56 23.39
CA VAL A 1 15.99 19.35 23.07
C VAL A 1 17.42 19.63 23.41
N ASP A 2 18.07 18.60 23.93
CA ASP A 2 19.48 18.60 24.27
C ASP A 2 20.05 17.30 23.72
N PHE A 3 20.61 17.34 22.51
CA PHE A 3 21.08 16.15 21.78
C PHE A 3 22.57 16.26 21.49
N GLU A 4 23.36 15.26 21.87
CA GLU A 4 24.81 15.14 21.57
C GLU A 4 25.59 16.43 21.90
N ARG A 5 25.27 17.06 23.05
CA ARG A 5 25.87 18.32 23.52
C ARG A 5 27.40 18.24 23.50
N GLY A 6 28.01 19.27 22.94
CA GLY A 6 29.48 19.40 22.86
C GLY A 6 30.13 18.62 21.73
N THR A 7 29.34 18.04 20.81
CA THR A 7 29.83 17.37 19.61
C THR A 7 29.43 18.13 18.34
N GLU A 8 29.97 17.73 17.18
CA GLU A 8 29.55 18.24 15.87
C GLU A 8 28.10 17.87 15.51
N LEU A 9 27.51 16.89 16.21
CA LEU A 9 26.13 16.45 16.03
C LEU A 9 25.15 17.18 16.97
N ALA A 10 25.64 18.16 17.73
CA ALA A 10 24.85 18.82 18.76
C ALA A 10 23.59 19.48 18.18
N VAL A 11 22.43 19.18 18.78
CA VAL A 11 21.18 19.88 18.51
C VAL A 11 20.60 20.37 19.83
N GLU A 12 20.75 21.66 20.07
CA GLU A 12 20.25 22.34 21.27
C GLU A 12 19.26 23.43 20.88
N GLY A 13 18.10 23.44 21.56
CA GLY A 13 17.10 24.48 21.34
C GLY A 13 15.66 24.04 21.60
N PRO A 14 14.72 24.99 21.46
CA PRO A 14 13.29 24.69 21.54
C PRO A 14 12.84 23.79 20.38
N ARG A 15 11.74 23.07 20.57
CA ARG A 15 11.05 22.31 19.51
C ARG A 15 9.73 22.98 19.21
N ASP A 16 9.46 23.22 17.93
CA ASP A 16 8.26 23.93 17.48
C ASP A 16 6.94 23.29 17.94
N LEU A 17 6.88 21.95 18.00
CA LEU A 17 5.67 21.24 18.41
C LEU A 17 5.46 21.19 19.93
N ALA A 18 6.54 21.20 20.71
CA ALA A 18 6.54 21.12 22.19
C ALA A 18 5.45 20.20 22.80
N LEU A 19 5.30 18.97 22.29
CA LEU A 19 4.18 18.07 22.60
C LEU A 19 4.05 17.69 24.08
N CYS A 20 5.12 17.86 24.87
CA CYS A 20 5.18 17.57 26.30
C CYS A 20 6.17 18.54 26.94
N PRO A 21 5.98 18.98 28.21
CA PRO A 21 6.89 19.90 28.90
C PRO A 21 8.17 19.21 29.39
N ALA A 22 8.75 18.32 28.59
CA ALA A 22 10.01 17.64 28.89
C ALA A 22 11.12 18.11 27.96
N THR A 23 12.33 18.21 28.50
CA THR A 23 13.53 18.26 27.67
C THR A 23 13.85 16.85 27.24
N ALA A 24 13.73 16.57 25.93
CA ALA A 24 14.27 15.35 25.35
C ALA A 24 15.80 15.47 25.32
N THR A 25 16.46 14.70 26.19
CA THR A 25 17.90 14.73 26.43
C THR A 25 18.54 13.46 25.89
N GLY A 26 19.49 13.57 24.97
CA GLY A 26 20.12 12.45 24.32
C GLY A 26 21.53 12.77 23.79
N THR A 27 22.22 11.80 23.20
CA THR A 27 21.87 10.38 23.24
C THR A 27 22.06 9.83 24.66
N LEU A 28 21.25 8.84 25.05
CA LEU A 28 21.40 8.16 26.33
C LEU A 28 22.61 7.20 26.33
N TYR A 29 22.83 6.50 25.21
CA TYR A 29 23.99 5.65 25.01
C TYR A 29 24.89 6.28 23.95
N PRO A 30 26.19 6.47 24.23
CA PRO A 30 27.12 7.12 23.32
C PRO A 30 27.37 6.26 22.07
N GLY A 31 27.91 6.90 21.01
CA GLY A 31 28.33 6.21 19.78
C GLY A 31 27.31 6.26 18.65
N PHE A 32 26.33 7.17 18.70
CA PHE A 32 25.42 7.40 17.59
C PHE A 32 26.16 7.97 16.38
N CYS A 33 25.75 7.52 15.19
CA CYS A 33 26.28 8.01 13.93
C CYS A 33 25.16 7.95 12.86
N TYR A 34 24.97 9.04 12.13
CA TYR A 34 23.95 9.11 11.09
C TYR A 34 24.18 8.05 10.01
N GLY A 35 23.11 7.34 9.62
CA GLY A 35 23.16 6.30 8.60
C GLY A 35 23.93 5.04 9.02
N SER A 36 24.19 4.87 10.31
CA SER A 36 24.96 3.76 10.85
C SER A 36 24.26 3.11 12.05
N ASP A 37 24.54 1.82 12.23
CA ASP A 37 24.09 1.04 13.38
C ASP A 37 25.17 0.96 14.48
N ALA A 38 26.20 1.81 14.44
CA ALA A 38 27.26 1.82 15.45
C ALA A 38 26.71 2.05 16.87
N GLY A 39 25.69 2.91 17.01
CA GLY A 39 25.06 3.28 18.27
C GLY A 39 23.96 2.33 18.76
N THR A 40 23.73 1.19 18.10
CA THR A 40 22.61 0.31 18.44
C THR A 40 22.81 -0.41 19.77
N HIS A 41 21.76 -0.42 20.59
CA HIS A 41 21.71 -1.14 21.86
C HIS A 41 20.37 -1.88 22.00
N ALA A 42 20.38 -2.99 22.74
CA ALA A 42 19.17 -3.57 23.30
C ALA A 42 18.94 -2.93 24.67
N ALA A 43 18.18 -1.83 24.71
CA ALA A 43 17.95 -1.09 25.94
C ALA A 43 16.98 -1.87 26.84
N LEU A 44 17.43 -2.24 28.04
CA LEU A 44 16.56 -2.83 29.05
C LEU A 44 15.69 -1.74 29.69
N LEU A 45 14.38 -1.92 29.58
CA LEU A 45 13.39 -1.05 30.21
C LEU A 45 12.71 -1.75 31.38
N HIS A 46 12.49 -0.99 32.45
CA HIS A 46 11.46 -1.29 33.45
C HIS A 46 10.15 -0.65 32.98
N ALA A 47 9.32 -1.41 32.27
CA ALA A 47 8.04 -0.93 31.77
C ALA A 47 6.88 -1.26 32.72
N LYS A 48 5.74 -0.60 32.52
CA LYS A 48 4.50 -0.91 33.26
C LYS A 48 4.05 -2.36 33.11
N THR A 49 4.39 -3.00 31.99
CA THR A 49 4.08 -4.40 31.69
C THR A 49 5.16 -5.38 32.15
N GLY A 50 6.26 -4.90 32.73
CA GLY A 50 7.39 -5.72 33.16
C GLY A 50 8.71 -5.32 32.49
N ASN A 51 9.73 -6.16 32.68
CA ASN A 51 11.06 -5.91 32.11
C ASN A 51 11.09 -6.31 30.64
N VAL A 52 11.65 -5.45 29.78
CA VAL A 52 11.64 -5.67 28.33
C VAL A 52 12.86 -5.05 27.67
N HIS A 53 13.53 -5.80 26.79
CA HIS A 53 14.56 -5.22 25.92
C HIS A 53 13.89 -4.59 24.69
N VAL A 54 14.25 -3.35 24.38
CA VAL A 54 13.73 -2.61 23.21
C VAL A 54 14.89 -2.07 22.38
N TYR A 55 14.71 -2.01 21.06
CA TYR A 55 15.74 -1.51 20.17
C TYR A 55 15.98 -0.01 20.42
N TYR A 56 17.24 0.38 20.45
CA TYR A 56 17.68 1.75 20.65
C TYR A 56 18.77 2.08 19.63
N ASN A 57 18.69 3.23 18.97
CA ASN A 57 19.80 3.82 18.23
C ASN A 57 19.68 5.35 18.28
N GLY A 58 20.50 6.01 19.09
CA GLY A 58 20.49 7.48 19.21
C GLY A 58 19.28 8.10 19.90
N GLY A 59 18.53 7.33 20.68
CA GLY A 59 17.35 7.81 21.40
C GLY A 59 17.63 8.72 22.60
N CYS A 60 16.59 9.37 23.12
CA CYS A 60 16.67 10.28 24.26
C CYS A 60 16.05 9.67 25.53
N TRP A 61 16.16 10.40 26.65
CA TRP A 61 15.28 10.28 27.80
C TRP A 61 14.55 11.62 28.03
N PHE A 62 13.42 11.57 28.72
CA PHE A 62 12.59 12.76 28.94
C PHE A 62 12.83 13.35 30.32
N ASP A 63 13.48 14.52 30.36
CA ASP A 63 13.77 15.27 31.57
C ASP A 63 12.68 16.30 31.88
N PHE A 64 12.00 16.10 33.01
CA PHE A 64 10.96 17.00 33.52
C PHE A 64 11.49 17.98 34.58
N SER A 65 12.79 17.91 34.93
CA SER A 65 13.38 18.71 35.99
C SER A 65 13.36 20.21 35.69
N THR A 66 13.42 20.60 34.42
CA THR A 66 13.41 21.99 33.96
C THR A 66 12.02 22.62 33.94
N ASN A 67 10.94 21.85 34.12
CA ASN A 67 9.55 22.31 34.02
C ASN A 67 8.68 21.84 35.20
N ARG A 68 9.23 21.81 36.43
CA ARG A 68 8.55 21.33 37.65
C ARG A 68 7.23 22.04 37.99
N ASN A 69 7.03 23.26 37.49
CA ASN A 69 5.82 24.05 37.72
C ASN A 69 4.78 23.93 36.60
N SER A 70 4.98 23.02 35.63
CA SER A 70 4.00 22.80 34.57
C SER A 70 2.72 22.17 35.14
N PRO A 71 1.52 22.70 34.84
CA PRO A 71 0.25 22.09 35.24
C PRO A 71 -0.08 20.80 34.47
N LEU A 72 0.76 20.41 33.51
CA LEU A 72 0.52 19.27 32.63
C LEU A 72 0.88 17.95 33.34
N VAL A 73 -0.05 17.01 33.25
CA VAL A 73 0.11 15.67 33.81
C VAL A 73 0.81 14.79 32.78
N TYR A 74 1.84 14.06 33.22
CA TYR A 74 2.48 13.02 32.43
C TYR A 74 2.50 11.71 33.21
N THR A 75 2.52 10.60 32.48
CA THR A 75 2.67 9.26 33.05
C THR A 75 3.86 8.57 32.41
N VAL A 76 4.78 8.07 33.22
CA VAL A 76 5.92 7.28 32.73
C VAL A 76 5.46 5.84 32.47
N ALA A 77 5.60 5.39 31.23
CA ALA A 77 5.24 4.05 30.77
C ALA A 77 6.42 3.07 30.87
N GLY A 78 7.65 3.59 30.79
CA GLY A 78 8.86 2.80 30.98
C GLY A 78 10.08 3.66 31.24
N THR A 79 11.03 3.12 31.99
CA THR A 79 12.29 3.76 32.35
C THR A 79 13.48 2.90 31.93
N TYR A 80 14.61 3.53 31.62
CA TYR A 80 15.85 2.82 31.33
C TYR A 80 16.43 2.21 32.61
N ALA A 81 16.43 0.87 32.68
CA ALA A 81 16.82 0.12 33.88
C ALA A 81 18.28 0.43 34.31
N GLU A 82 19.17 0.54 33.33
CA GLU A 82 20.61 0.72 33.55
C GLU A 82 21.07 2.19 33.58
N LYS A 83 20.13 3.13 33.51
CA LYS A 83 20.41 4.58 33.41
C LYS A 83 19.59 5.36 34.41
N ASP A 84 19.76 5.04 35.69
CA ASP A 84 19.13 5.74 36.82
C ASP A 84 17.60 5.81 36.75
N ASN A 85 16.94 4.83 36.10
CA ASN A 85 15.50 4.84 35.83
C ASN A 85 15.03 6.13 35.12
N ARG A 86 15.85 6.71 34.23
CA ARG A 86 15.44 7.86 33.42
C ARG A 86 14.22 7.49 32.54
N PRO A 87 13.22 8.38 32.41
CA PRO A 87 12.03 8.12 31.60
C PRO A 87 12.37 7.85 30.12
N ALA A 88 12.03 6.66 29.65
CA ALA A 88 12.23 6.21 28.28
C ALA A 88 10.98 6.40 27.42
N ILE A 89 9.80 6.13 28.00
CA ILE A 89 8.51 6.23 27.34
C ILE A 89 7.56 6.99 28.26
N VAL A 90 6.93 8.03 27.74
CA VAL A 90 6.02 8.89 28.50
C VAL A 90 4.74 9.15 27.74
N PHE A 91 3.62 9.05 28.45
CA PHE A 91 2.35 9.62 28.05
C PHE A 91 2.27 11.05 28.57
N GLY A 92 1.88 11.97 27.72
CA GLY A 92 1.61 13.35 28.11
C GLY A 92 0.38 13.89 27.39
N THR A 93 0.00 15.10 27.72
CA THR A 93 -0.99 15.86 26.96
C THR A 93 -0.33 17.07 26.32
N LYS A 94 -0.89 17.52 25.20
CA LYS A 94 -0.39 18.73 24.55
C LYS A 94 -0.59 19.92 25.48
N PRO A 95 0.39 20.85 25.60
CA PRO A 95 0.25 22.02 26.47
C PRO A 95 -1.03 22.84 26.25
N ASP A 96 -1.42 23.01 24.99
CA ASP A 96 -2.58 23.80 24.59
C ASP A 96 -3.87 22.97 24.47
N ASP A 97 -3.79 21.64 24.63
CA ASP A 97 -4.91 20.72 24.48
C ASP A 97 -4.74 19.49 25.38
N GLN A 98 -5.42 19.54 26.53
CA GLN A 98 -5.38 18.46 27.51
C GLN A 98 -6.21 17.23 27.11
N GLN A 99 -6.98 17.28 26.01
CA GLN A 99 -7.73 16.14 25.50
C GLN A 99 -6.90 15.28 24.55
N THR A 100 -5.92 15.88 23.87
CA THR A 100 -5.01 15.13 23.00
C THR A 100 -3.93 14.43 23.81
N LEU A 101 -4.03 13.10 23.88
CA LEU A 101 -2.98 12.24 24.43
C LEU A 101 -1.85 12.07 23.42
N VAL A 102 -0.61 12.22 23.89
CA VAL A 102 0.60 11.97 23.10
C VAL A 102 1.47 10.93 23.79
N VAL A 103 2.14 10.10 22.98
CA VAL A 103 3.17 9.17 23.46
C VAL A 103 4.50 9.62 22.88
N LEU A 104 5.48 9.81 23.76
CA LEU A 104 6.85 10.08 23.39
C LEU A 104 7.72 8.89 23.80
N SER A 105 8.57 8.44 22.89
CA SER A 105 9.46 7.31 23.11
C SER A 105 10.89 7.66 22.73
N GLY A 106 11.82 7.32 23.61
CA GLY A 106 13.25 7.34 23.34
C GLY A 106 13.79 6.02 22.79
N VAL A 107 12.94 5.01 22.64
CA VAL A 107 13.28 3.69 22.07
C VAL A 107 12.36 3.37 20.89
N HIS A 108 12.75 2.40 20.06
CA HIS A 108 11.94 1.94 18.93
C HIS A 108 11.27 0.61 19.27
N ILE A 109 10.02 0.69 19.72
CA ILE A 109 9.21 -0.49 20.05
C ILE A 109 8.59 -1.08 18.78
N GLU A 110 8.39 -0.23 17.76
CA GLU A 110 7.79 -0.54 16.47
C GLU A 110 8.69 -1.34 15.53
N TYR A 111 9.99 -1.45 15.81
CA TYR A 111 10.92 -2.14 14.93
C TYR A 111 10.90 -3.66 15.13
N ASP A 112 10.93 -4.36 13.99
CA ASP A 112 11.22 -5.79 13.91
C ASP A 112 12.73 -6.02 14.15
N PRO A 113 13.13 -6.69 15.25
CA PRO A 113 14.53 -6.90 15.59
C PRO A 113 15.32 -7.59 14.48
N ILE A 114 14.69 -8.49 13.72
CA ILE A 114 15.35 -9.23 12.64
C ILE A 114 15.82 -8.28 11.55
N LYS A 115 15.08 -7.20 11.31
CA LYS A 115 15.38 -6.23 10.24
C LYS A 115 16.37 -5.15 10.68
N VAL A 116 16.40 -4.82 11.97
CA VAL A 116 17.13 -3.62 12.45
C VAL A 116 18.34 -3.94 13.34
N ALA A 117 18.46 -5.13 13.91
CA ALA A 117 19.56 -5.45 14.82
C ALA A 117 20.70 -6.15 14.07
N PRO A 118 21.80 -5.44 13.73
CA PRO A 118 22.88 -6.02 12.91
C PRO A 118 23.77 -7.00 13.69
N ARG A 119 23.79 -6.87 15.02
CA ARG A 119 24.71 -7.60 15.91
C ARG A 119 23.95 -8.58 16.77
N ARG A 120 24.49 -9.79 16.92
CA ARG A 120 23.90 -10.85 17.75
C ARG A 120 23.69 -10.42 19.21
N SER A 121 24.60 -9.61 19.75
CA SER A 121 24.49 -9.04 21.10
C SER A 121 23.29 -8.12 21.30
N VAL A 122 22.76 -7.53 20.22
CA VAL A 122 21.54 -6.72 20.24
C VAL A 122 20.34 -7.57 19.86
N LEU A 123 20.47 -8.43 18.85
CA LEU A 123 19.37 -9.24 18.32
C LEU A 123 18.82 -10.25 19.34
N VAL A 124 19.69 -10.94 20.08
CA VAL A 124 19.28 -12.02 21.00
C VAL A 124 18.38 -11.48 22.12
N PRO A 125 18.78 -10.45 22.89
CA PRO A 125 17.89 -9.89 23.93
C PRO A 125 16.54 -9.40 23.39
N LEU A 126 16.53 -8.80 22.19
CA LEU A 126 15.29 -8.31 21.57
C LEU A 126 14.36 -9.44 21.11
N LYS A 127 14.93 -10.57 20.66
CA LYS A 127 14.15 -11.78 20.33
C LYS A 127 13.61 -12.45 21.58
N ASP A 128 14.44 -12.55 22.62
CA ASP A 128 14.05 -13.18 23.88
C ASP A 128 12.93 -12.39 24.58
N SER A 129 12.88 -11.06 24.38
CA SER A 129 11.80 -10.19 24.86
C SER A 129 10.62 -10.00 23.87
N ALA A 130 10.42 -10.88 22.87
CA ALA A 130 9.40 -10.68 21.84
C ALA A 130 7.97 -10.59 22.41
N THR A 131 7.64 -11.40 23.42
CA THR A 131 6.32 -11.41 24.06
C THR A 131 6.10 -10.13 24.86
N GLU A 132 7.08 -9.73 25.66
CA GLU A 132 7.04 -8.56 26.53
C GLU A 132 7.00 -7.27 25.71
N ARG A 133 7.68 -7.23 24.55
CA ARG A 133 7.59 -6.11 23.60
C ARG A 133 6.19 -5.97 23.04
N LEU A 134 5.55 -7.08 22.65
CA LEU A 134 4.17 -7.06 22.15
C LEU A 134 3.19 -6.61 23.24
N GLU A 135 3.37 -7.06 24.48
CA GLU A 135 2.56 -6.64 25.63
C GLU A 135 2.73 -5.15 25.93
N LEU A 136 3.96 -4.63 25.91
CA LEU A 136 4.22 -3.19 26.04
C LEU A 136 3.57 -2.40 24.90
N TRP A 137 3.64 -2.90 23.66
CA TRP A 137 3.03 -2.23 22.51
C TRP A 137 1.50 -2.20 22.62
N ASN A 138 0.88 -3.31 22.99
CA ASN A 138 -0.56 -3.39 23.25
C ASN A 138 -0.98 -2.45 24.38
N TYR A 139 -0.21 -2.35 25.47
CA TYR A 139 -0.45 -1.39 26.54
C TYR A 139 -0.41 0.06 26.04
N ILE A 140 0.56 0.41 25.18
CA ILE A 140 0.67 1.76 24.62
C ILE A 140 -0.52 2.09 23.71
N LEU A 141 -0.86 1.20 22.79
CA LEU A 141 -1.95 1.42 21.83
C LEU A 141 -3.33 1.46 22.52
N SER A 142 -3.58 0.57 23.47
CA SER A 142 -4.84 0.59 24.24
C SER A 142 -4.96 1.84 25.12
N SER A 143 -3.84 2.33 25.68
CA SER A 143 -3.82 3.61 26.42
C SER A 143 -4.15 4.81 25.53
N LEU A 144 -3.94 4.71 24.21
CA LEU A 144 -4.36 5.69 23.21
C LEU A 144 -5.82 5.54 22.77
N GLY A 145 -6.57 4.60 23.35
CA GLY A 145 -7.96 4.32 22.99
C GLY A 145 -8.13 3.50 21.72
N LEU A 146 -7.07 2.82 21.26
CA LEU A 146 -7.15 1.91 20.13
C LEU A 146 -7.59 0.51 20.59
N ASP A 147 -8.47 -0.11 19.81
CA ASP A 147 -8.79 -1.53 19.98
C ASP A 147 -7.58 -2.37 19.52
N VAL A 148 -7.03 -3.14 20.45
CA VAL A 148 -5.89 -4.02 20.21
C VAL A 148 -6.33 -5.47 20.23
N ALA A 149 -5.85 -6.24 19.26
CA ALA A 149 -6.13 -7.67 19.22
C ALA A 149 -5.55 -8.36 20.46
N HIS A 150 -6.37 -9.18 21.11
CA HIS A 150 -5.97 -10.00 22.24
C HIS A 150 -5.24 -11.27 21.75
N LYS A 151 -4.39 -11.87 22.60
CA LYS A 151 -3.68 -13.14 22.29
C LYS A 151 -4.64 -14.27 21.89
N SER A 152 -5.91 -14.20 22.28
CA SER A 152 -6.96 -15.17 21.97
C SER A 152 -7.65 -14.91 20.63
N ASP A 153 -7.43 -13.76 19.99
CA ASP A 153 -8.11 -13.43 18.76
C ASP A 153 -7.56 -14.32 17.63
N PRO A 154 -8.44 -14.99 16.86
CA PRO A 154 -8.00 -15.84 15.77
C PRO A 154 -7.23 -14.99 14.75
N ILE A 155 -5.94 -15.32 14.56
CA ILE A 155 -5.12 -14.71 13.53
C ILE A 155 -5.71 -15.14 12.18
N PRO A 156 -6.13 -14.20 11.31
CA PRO A 156 -6.67 -14.56 10.02
C PRO A 156 -5.61 -15.33 9.22
N SER A 157 -5.95 -16.53 8.79
CA SER A 157 -5.11 -17.36 7.93
C SER A 157 -5.64 -17.34 6.49
N PRO A 158 -4.79 -17.54 5.47
CA PRO A 158 -5.26 -17.67 4.10
C PRO A 158 -6.37 -18.73 3.95
N THR A 159 -7.43 -18.37 3.25
CA THR A 159 -8.52 -19.30 2.89
C THR A 159 -8.25 -19.94 1.53
N PRO A 160 -8.90 -21.09 1.22
CA PRO A 160 -8.80 -21.71 -0.10
C PRO A 160 -9.14 -20.73 -1.23
N LEU A 161 -8.43 -20.84 -2.36
CA LEU A 161 -8.75 -20.08 -3.56
C LEU A 161 -9.85 -20.78 -4.35
N HIS A 162 -10.79 -20.00 -4.85
CA HIS A 162 -11.90 -20.44 -5.67
C HIS A 162 -11.80 -19.79 -7.05
N MET A 163 -11.76 -20.57 -8.12
CA MET A 163 -11.76 -20.07 -9.48
C MET A 163 -13.16 -20.17 -10.10
N PHE A 164 -13.63 -19.06 -10.65
CA PHE A 164 -14.94 -18.89 -11.24
C PHE A 164 -14.83 -18.53 -12.71
N PHE A 165 -15.83 -18.95 -13.49
CA PHE A 165 -15.94 -18.68 -14.92
C PHE A 165 -17.34 -18.16 -15.23
N SER A 166 -17.43 -17.22 -16.16
CA SER A 166 -18.71 -16.68 -16.62
C SER A 166 -19.61 -17.69 -17.35
N ASN A 167 -19.04 -18.79 -17.85
CA ASN A 167 -19.74 -19.86 -18.56
C ASN A 167 -18.91 -21.15 -18.62
N GLU A 168 -19.58 -22.29 -18.83
CA GLU A 168 -18.91 -23.60 -18.89
C GLU A 168 -17.95 -23.81 -20.05
N PRO A 169 -18.21 -23.34 -21.28
CA PRO A 169 -17.22 -23.42 -22.35
C PRO A 169 -15.86 -22.80 -21.97
N ALA A 170 -15.86 -21.67 -21.25
CA ALA A 170 -14.63 -21.04 -20.75
C ALA A 170 -13.92 -21.91 -19.71
N LYS A 171 -14.66 -22.53 -18.78
CA LYS A 171 -14.11 -23.48 -17.80
C LYS A 171 -13.47 -24.68 -18.48
N VAL A 172 -14.17 -25.30 -19.43
CA VAL A 172 -13.67 -26.47 -20.18
C VAL A 172 -12.40 -26.12 -20.97
N SER A 173 -12.39 -24.98 -21.65
CA SER A 173 -11.22 -24.49 -22.39
C SER A 173 -10.01 -24.27 -21.47
N PHE A 174 -10.24 -23.69 -20.29
CA PHE A 174 -9.18 -23.53 -19.28
C PHE A 174 -8.63 -24.88 -18.80
N ILE A 175 -9.49 -25.85 -18.46
CA ILE A 175 -9.07 -27.18 -18.01
C ILE A 175 -8.25 -27.89 -19.10
N GLN A 176 -8.66 -27.80 -20.36
CA GLN A 176 -7.92 -28.36 -21.49
C GLN A 176 -6.52 -27.73 -21.60
N SER A 177 -6.44 -26.39 -21.55
CA SER A 177 -5.16 -25.67 -21.53
C SER A 177 -4.30 -26.06 -20.33
N LEU A 178 -4.90 -26.19 -19.15
CA LEU A 178 -4.21 -26.57 -17.92
C LEU A 178 -3.61 -27.97 -18.03
N ASN A 179 -4.31 -28.95 -18.61
CA ASN A 179 -3.83 -30.32 -18.77
C ASN A 179 -2.59 -30.44 -19.68
N HIS A 180 -2.31 -29.43 -20.53
CA HIS A 180 -1.06 -29.37 -21.29
C HIS A 180 0.14 -28.90 -20.44
N HIS A 181 -0.11 -28.24 -19.32
CA HIS A 181 0.92 -27.62 -18.48
C HIS A 181 1.03 -28.28 -17.09
N ALA A 182 -0.04 -28.89 -16.60
CA ALA A 182 -0.14 -29.52 -15.29
C ALA A 182 -0.18 -31.05 -15.40
N VAL A 183 0.39 -31.73 -14.41
CA VAL A 183 0.29 -33.19 -14.27
C VAL A 183 -0.71 -33.47 -13.16
N ASP A 184 -1.75 -34.24 -13.46
CA ASP A 184 -2.83 -34.56 -12.52
C ASP A 184 -3.52 -33.33 -11.88
N GLY A 185 -3.57 -32.20 -12.60
CA GLY A 185 -4.12 -30.93 -12.11
C GLY A 185 -3.15 -30.11 -11.25
N VAL A 186 -1.90 -30.57 -11.08
CA VAL A 186 -0.87 -29.86 -10.33
C VAL A 186 0.09 -29.13 -11.28
N LEU A 187 0.06 -27.81 -11.20
CA LEU A 187 1.00 -26.93 -11.86
C LEU A 187 2.20 -26.70 -10.95
N LYS A 188 3.34 -27.32 -11.27
CA LYS A 188 4.61 -27.06 -10.57
C LYS A 188 5.09 -25.64 -10.89
N CYS A 189 5.22 -24.78 -9.88
CA CYS A 189 5.86 -23.47 -10.01
C CYS A 189 7.17 -23.43 -9.24
N GLU A 190 7.92 -22.33 -9.38
CA GLU A 190 9.25 -22.17 -8.78
C GLU A 190 9.21 -22.09 -7.25
N GLN A 191 8.16 -21.46 -6.69
CA GLN A 191 8.02 -21.27 -5.24
C GLN A 191 7.00 -22.22 -4.62
N LEU A 192 5.77 -22.23 -5.14
CA LEU A 192 4.69 -23.05 -4.60
C LEU A 192 4.03 -23.85 -5.73
N ALA A 193 3.73 -25.13 -5.48
CA ALA A 193 2.88 -25.88 -6.41
C ALA A 193 1.47 -25.28 -6.38
N VAL A 194 0.75 -25.33 -7.51
CA VAL A 194 -0.65 -24.91 -7.58
C VAL A 194 -1.49 -26.09 -8.04
N SER A 195 -2.33 -26.61 -7.14
CA SER A 195 -3.23 -27.73 -7.43
C SER A 195 -4.61 -27.21 -7.77
N PHE A 196 -5.12 -27.57 -8.95
CA PHE A 196 -6.49 -27.31 -9.38
C PHE A 196 -7.35 -28.57 -9.19
N GLY A 197 -8.54 -28.40 -8.63
CA GLY A 197 -9.49 -29.50 -8.45
C GLY A 197 -10.93 -29.02 -8.38
N ASP A 198 -11.88 -29.93 -8.65
CA ASP A 198 -13.30 -29.68 -8.41
C ASP A 198 -13.60 -29.60 -6.90
N GLU A 199 -14.73 -28.99 -6.53
CA GLU A 199 -15.11 -28.74 -5.13
C GLU A 199 -15.15 -29.99 -4.23
N SER A 200 -15.36 -31.17 -4.83
CA SER A 200 -15.44 -32.45 -4.13
C SER A 200 -14.09 -33.13 -3.88
N LEU A 201 -13.00 -32.60 -4.46
CA LEU A 201 -11.67 -33.19 -4.35
C LEU A 201 -10.89 -32.55 -3.20
N ALA A 202 -10.40 -33.38 -2.29
CA ALA A 202 -9.38 -32.97 -1.32
C ALA A 202 -8.16 -32.38 -2.06
N PRO A 203 -7.45 -31.41 -1.46
CA PRO A 203 -6.23 -30.88 -2.07
C PRO A 203 -5.25 -32.04 -2.31
N LYS A 204 -4.81 -32.21 -3.56
CA LYS A 204 -3.94 -33.34 -3.94
C LYS A 204 -2.52 -33.20 -3.38
N CYS A 205 -2.17 -32.03 -2.85
CA CYS A 205 -0.86 -31.73 -2.30
C CYS A 205 -1.06 -31.21 -0.88
N ASP A 206 -0.70 -32.05 0.09
CA ASP A 206 -1.02 -31.91 1.52
C ASP A 206 0.14 -31.28 2.31
N THR A 207 0.89 -30.38 1.67
CA THR A 207 2.07 -29.72 2.25
C THR A 207 1.90 -28.20 2.25
N ASP A 208 2.51 -27.52 3.21
CA ASP A 208 2.54 -26.04 3.32
C ASP A 208 3.08 -25.34 2.04
N ASP A 209 3.71 -26.09 1.14
CA ASP A 209 4.28 -25.62 -0.12
C ASP A 209 3.33 -25.67 -1.33
N CYS A 210 2.01 -25.84 -1.12
CA CYS A 210 1.03 -25.88 -2.20
C CYS A 210 -0.17 -24.94 -2.02
N ILE A 211 -0.50 -24.21 -3.08
CA ILE A 211 -1.73 -23.44 -3.21
C ILE A 211 -2.82 -24.35 -3.81
N SER A 212 -3.97 -24.42 -3.14
CA SER A 212 -5.13 -25.17 -3.64
C SER A 212 -6.17 -24.25 -4.26
N VAL A 213 -6.50 -24.49 -5.53
CA VAL A 213 -7.51 -23.77 -6.29
C VAL A 213 -8.69 -24.68 -6.60
N ARG A 214 -9.87 -24.32 -6.09
CA ARG A 214 -11.12 -25.02 -6.29
C ARG A 214 -11.86 -24.43 -7.48
N LEU A 215 -12.20 -25.23 -8.47
CA LEU A 215 -13.07 -24.80 -9.58
C LEU A 215 -14.51 -24.78 -9.07
N SER A 216 -15.08 -23.59 -8.91
CA SER A 216 -16.38 -23.38 -8.23
C SER A 216 -17.48 -22.95 -9.19
N ASP A 217 -18.72 -23.29 -8.85
CA ASP A 217 -19.92 -22.81 -9.55
C ASP A 217 -20.19 -21.34 -9.19
N GLN A 218 -20.54 -20.52 -10.18
CA GLN A 218 -20.90 -19.12 -9.96
C GLN A 218 -22.10 -18.92 -9.01
N ALA A 219 -22.97 -19.92 -8.87
CA ALA A 219 -24.12 -19.90 -7.96
C ALA A 219 -23.74 -20.22 -6.50
N ARG A 220 -22.45 -20.49 -6.22
CA ARG A 220 -21.97 -20.71 -4.86
C ARG A 220 -22.22 -19.47 -4.01
N ILE A 221 -22.85 -19.69 -2.87
CA ILE A 221 -23.08 -18.68 -1.84
C ILE A 221 -22.34 -19.13 -0.59
N ASP A 222 -21.45 -18.28 -0.11
CA ASP A 222 -20.83 -18.42 1.20
C ASP A 222 -21.12 -17.12 1.97
N PRO A 223 -21.94 -17.16 3.03
CA PRO A 223 -22.31 -15.96 3.79
C PRO A 223 -21.12 -15.25 4.44
N SER A 224 -19.96 -15.91 4.56
CA SER A 224 -18.75 -15.30 5.09
C SER A 224 -18.01 -14.45 4.05
N TRP A 225 -18.37 -14.59 2.76
CA TRP A 225 -17.68 -13.89 1.68
C TRP A 225 -18.14 -12.45 1.53
N THR A 226 -17.17 -11.59 1.23
CA THR A 226 -17.41 -10.17 0.94
C THR A 226 -17.61 -9.88 -0.55
N PHE A 227 -17.73 -10.93 -1.37
CA PHE A 227 -17.96 -10.82 -2.81
C PHE A 227 -18.85 -11.94 -3.34
N SER A 228 -19.76 -11.61 -4.26
CA SER A 228 -20.72 -12.49 -4.93
C SER A 228 -20.33 -12.71 -6.39
N PRO A 229 -19.81 -13.91 -6.75
CA PRO A 229 -19.53 -14.26 -8.14
C PRO A 229 -20.76 -14.18 -9.04
N HIS A 230 -21.93 -14.60 -8.54
CA HIS A 230 -23.19 -14.58 -9.26
C HIS A 230 -23.58 -13.15 -9.67
N GLU A 231 -23.57 -12.22 -8.71
CA GLU A 231 -23.96 -10.83 -8.95
C GLU A 231 -22.94 -10.14 -9.87
N TYR A 232 -21.64 -10.38 -9.66
CA TYR A 232 -20.61 -9.85 -10.54
C TYR A 232 -20.81 -10.27 -12.01
N PHE A 233 -21.02 -11.56 -12.28
CA PHE A 233 -21.21 -12.02 -13.67
C PHE A 233 -22.54 -11.54 -14.27
N ALA A 234 -23.60 -11.38 -13.47
CA ALA A 234 -24.85 -10.78 -13.92
C ALA A 234 -24.63 -9.33 -14.38
N LEU A 235 -23.94 -8.51 -13.57
CA LEU A 235 -23.60 -7.12 -13.88
C LEU A 235 -22.62 -7.01 -15.05
N LEU A 236 -21.65 -7.92 -15.14
CA LEU A 236 -20.71 -7.99 -16.27
C LEU A 236 -21.45 -8.27 -17.59
N LYS A 237 -22.47 -9.14 -17.55
CA LYS A 237 -23.35 -9.42 -18.70
C LYS A 237 -24.19 -8.21 -19.08
N GLU A 238 -24.82 -7.53 -18.12
CA GLU A 238 -25.59 -6.30 -18.35
C GLU A 238 -24.75 -5.20 -18.99
N ASN A 239 -23.51 -5.04 -18.54
CA ASN A 239 -22.55 -4.10 -19.11
C ASN A 239 -22.03 -4.53 -20.51
N GLY A 240 -22.57 -5.60 -21.09
CA GLY A 240 -22.19 -6.08 -22.42
C GLY A 240 -20.77 -6.66 -22.50
N CYS A 241 -20.15 -6.96 -21.36
CA CYS A 241 -18.74 -7.35 -21.32
C CYS A 241 -18.50 -8.80 -21.77
N LEU A 242 -19.53 -9.63 -21.76
CA LEU A 242 -19.48 -11.02 -22.24
C LEU A 242 -19.73 -11.15 -23.76
N LYS A 243 -19.82 -10.03 -24.49
CA LYS A 243 -19.97 -10.00 -25.95
C LYS A 243 -18.60 -9.68 -26.60
N GLY A 244 -18.22 -10.48 -27.60
CA GLY A 244 -16.96 -10.32 -28.35
C GLY A 244 -15.93 -11.40 -28.06
N PHE A 245 -14.70 -11.19 -28.54
CA PHE A 245 -13.57 -12.14 -28.42
C PHE A 245 -12.62 -11.82 -27.25
N ASP A 246 -12.82 -10.70 -26.58
CA ASP A 246 -12.01 -10.21 -25.46
C ASP A 246 -12.60 -10.65 -24.11
N HIS A 247 -12.14 -11.80 -23.63
CA HIS A 247 -12.51 -12.47 -22.37
C HIS A 247 -11.98 -11.78 -21.09
N ILE A 248 -11.82 -10.45 -21.12
CA ILE A 248 -11.29 -9.70 -19.97
C ILE A 248 -12.35 -9.59 -18.88
N GLY A 249 -12.01 -10.03 -17.67
CA GLY A 249 -12.89 -10.05 -16.51
C GLY A 249 -13.85 -11.26 -16.48
N SER A 250 -13.87 -12.14 -17.48
CA SER A 250 -14.85 -13.22 -17.55
C SER A 250 -14.50 -14.48 -16.74
N GLN A 251 -13.41 -14.44 -15.99
CA GLN A 251 -12.94 -15.49 -15.10
C GLN A 251 -12.03 -14.89 -14.03
N PHE A 252 -12.08 -15.44 -12.82
CA PHE A 252 -11.27 -14.93 -11.71
C PHE A 252 -11.05 -15.96 -10.63
N LEU A 253 -10.03 -15.72 -9.79
CA LEU A 253 -9.82 -16.41 -8.54
C LEU A 253 -10.23 -15.51 -7.37
N TYR A 254 -10.81 -16.11 -6.33
CA TYR A 254 -11.25 -15.45 -5.13
C TYR A 254 -10.77 -16.18 -3.89
N ALA A 255 -10.31 -15.44 -2.90
CA ALA A 255 -10.15 -15.93 -1.54
C ALA A 255 -10.65 -14.84 -0.58
N GLU A 256 -11.35 -15.24 0.48
CA GLU A 256 -11.79 -14.29 1.51
C GLU A 256 -10.59 -13.72 2.26
N TYR A 257 -9.60 -14.56 2.60
CA TYR A 257 -8.31 -14.13 3.12
C TYR A 257 -7.17 -14.68 2.27
N ILE A 258 -6.23 -13.82 1.88
CA ILE A 258 -5.01 -14.21 1.14
C ILE A 258 -3.84 -13.38 1.64
N ASN A 259 -2.59 -13.82 1.47
CA ASN A 259 -1.45 -12.96 1.77
C ASN A 259 -1.41 -11.72 0.86
N SER A 260 -1.35 -11.92 -0.46
CA SER A 260 -1.47 -10.83 -1.43
C SER A 260 -1.80 -11.36 -2.83
N THR A 261 -2.77 -10.70 -3.50
CA THR A 261 -3.15 -10.99 -4.89
C THR A 261 -2.01 -10.68 -5.87
N GLN A 262 -1.18 -9.69 -5.57
CA GLN A 262 -0.01 -9.35 -6.38
C GLN A 262 1.11 -10.38 -6.16
N THR A 263 1.41 -10.69 -4.89
CA THR A 263 2.54 -11.55 -4.53
C THR A 263 2.36 -12.97 -5.06
N ILE A 264 1.14 -13.52 -4.96
CA ILE A 264 0.87 -14.87 -5.46
C ILE A 264 1.15 -15.01 -6.96
N LEU A 265 0.91 -13.97 -7.76
CA LEU A 265 1.20 -13.98 -9.20
C LEU A 265 2.67 -13.69 -9.50
N THR A 266 3.29 -12.74 -8.81
CA THR A 266 4.71 -12.41 -9.05
C THR A 266 5.66 -13.53 -8.63
N GLN A 267 5.31 -14.27 -7.58
CA GLN A 267 6.07 -15.42 -7.08
C GLN A 267 5.78 -16.72 -7.82
N ASN A 268 4.72 -16.76 -8.64
CA ASN A 268 4.37 -17.91 -9.45
C ASN A 268 4.15 -17.50 -10.91
N PRO A 269 5.20 -17.12 -11.66
CA PRO A 269 5.09 -16.68 -13.05
C PRO A 269 4.39 -17.71 -13.94
N ARG A 270 4.58 -18.99 -13.67
CA ARG A 270 3.94 -20.09 -14.40
C ARG A 270 2.43 -20.15 -14.19
N LEU A 271 1.96 -19.85 -12.98
CA LEU A 271 0.52 -19.66 -12.72
C LEU A 271 0.02 -18.47 -13.52
N ALA A 272 0.70 -17.32 -13.40
CA ALA A 272 0.30 -16.10 -14.08
C ALA A 272 0.22 -16.27 -15.61
N SER A 273 1.17 -16.97 -16.23
CA SER A 273 1.16 -17.23 -17.68
C SER A 273 0.11 -18.24 -18.12
N THR A 274 -0.31 -19.16 -17.24
CA THR A 274 -1.34 -20.17 -17.54
C THR A 274 -2.75 -19.58 -17.45
N LEU A 275 -2.93 -18.52 -16.66
CA LEU A 275 -4.22 -17.85 -16.55
C LEU A 275 -4.60 -17.17 -17.89
N PRO A 276 -5.85 -17.35 -18.36
CA PRO A 276 -6.31 -16.70 -19.59
C PRO A 276 -6.20 -15.18 -19.51
N ASN A 277 -6.06 -14.51 -20.66
CA ASN A 277 -5.97 -13.05 -20.71
C ASN A 277 -7.16 -12.36 -20.02
N GLY A 278 -6.85 -11.40 -19.16
CA GLY A 278 -7.82 -10.63 -18.39
C GLY A 278 -8.43 -11.39 -17.21
N SER A 279 -7.88 -12.54 -16.83
CA SER A 279 -8.17 -13.17 -15.53
C SER A 279 -7.67 -12.28 -14.40
N PHE A 280 -8.29 -12.37 -13.22
CA PHE A 280 -7.82 -11.63 -12.05
C PHE A 280 -7.92 -12.46 -10.77
N ILE A 281 -7.14 -12.09 -9.76
CA ILE A 281 -7.28 -12.60 -8.39
C ILE A 281 -7.85 -11.48 -7.53
N LEU A 282 -8.98 -11.74 -6.89
CA LEU A 282 -9.69 -10.85 -5.99
C LEU A 282 -9.53 -11.36 -4.55
N ALA A 283 -9.34 -10.45 -3.60
CA ALA A 283 -9.32 -10.77 -2.18
C ALA A 283 -10.43 -10.07 -1.42
N GLY A 284 -11.06 -10.78 -0.48
CA GLY A 284 -11.84 -10.13 0.58
C GLY A 284 -10.94 -9.27 1.46
N ASP A 285 -9.85 -9.88 1.95
CA ASP A 285 -8.80 -9.26 2.76
C ASP A 285 -7.39 -9.80 2.38
N GLN A 286 -6.38 -8.91 2.38
CA GLN A 286 -4.97 -9.21 2.16
C GLN A 286 -4.17 -9.04 3.46
N LEU A 287 -3.57 -10.13 3.96
CA LEU A 287 -2.75 -10.13 5.18
C LEU A 287 -1.39 -9.44 5.01
N ALA A 288 -0.91 -9.32 3.77
CA ALA A 288 0.39 -8.77 3.41
C ALA A 288 0.32 -8.02 2.06
N GLY A 289 -0.72 -7.17 1.90
CA GLY A 289 -0.96 -6.38 0.69
C GLY A 289 0.26 -5.55 0.25
N LYS A 290 0.49 -5.46 -1.06
CA LYS A 290 1.66 -4.78 -1.64
C LYS A 290 1.28 -3.45 -2.28
N GLY A 291 2.03 -2.40 -1.94
CA GLY A 291 2.05 -1.12 -2.64
C GLY A 291 3.32 -0.94 -3.48
N ARG A 292 3.52 0.26 -4.03
CA ARG A 292 4.75 0.58 -4.78
C ARG A 292 5.97 0.63 -3.86
N GLY A 293 7.11 0.14 -4.34
CA GLY A 293 8.35 0.11 -3.55
C GLY A 293 8.24 -0.84 -2.36
N GLN A 294 8.57 -0.36 -1.16
CA GLN A 294 8.45 -1.15 0.08
C GLN A 294 7.15 -0.84 0.86
N ASN A 295 6.22 -0.10 0.26
CA ASN A 295 4.98 0.27 0.93
C ASN A 295 4.03 -0.94 1.04
N THR A 296 3.39 -1.06 2.19
CA THR A 296 2.31 -2.04 2.42
C THR A 296 0.98 -1.42 2.01
N TRP A 297 0.15 -2.19 1.31
CA TRP A 297 -1.26 -1.82 1.09
C TRP A 297 -2.09 -2.35 2.26
N LEU A 298 -2.71 -1.44 3.02
CA LEU A 298 -3.62 -1.82 4.09
C LEU A 298 -4.95 -2.27 3.48
N SER A 299 -5.36 -3.46 3.87
CA SER A 299 -6.55 -4.12 3.39
C SER A 299 -7.62 -4.17 4.49
N SER A 300 -8.88 -4.15 4.08
CA SER A 300 -10.01 -4.58 4.91
C SER A 300 -11.08 -5.22 4.04
N LYS A 301 -12.03 -5.92 4.68
CA LYS A 301 -13.25 -6.46 4.07
C LYS A 301 -14.05 -5.46 3.23
N GLY A 302 -13.88 -4.17 3.48
CA GLY A 302 -14.52 -3.07 2.77
C GLY A 302 -13.87 -2.66 1.44
N CYS A 303 -12.65 -3.14 1.17
CA CYS A 303 -11.88 -2.78 0.00
C CYS A 303 -12.22 -3.67 -1.20
N LEU A 304 -12.28 -3.06 -2.39
CA LEU A 304 -12.15 -3.77 -3.66
C LEU A 304 -10.67 -3.83 -4.01
N GLN A 305 -10.11 -5.04 -4.04
CA GLN A 305 -8.67 -5.25 -4.21
C GLN A 305 -8.39 -6.49 -5.05
N PHE A 306 -7.78 -6.28 -6.21
CA PHE A 306 -7.52 -7.36 -7.15
C PHE A 306 -6.22 -7.14 -7.90
N THR A 307 -5.67 -8.22 -8.46
CA THR A 307 -4.59 -8.16 -9.45
C THR A 307 -5.07 -8.83 -10.73
N MET A 308 -5.11 -8.08 -11.83
CA MET A 308 -5.46 -8.57 -13.17
C MET A 308 -4.21 -9.00 -13.93
N VAL A 309 -4.31 -10.13 -14.63
CA VAL A 309 -3.33 -10.63 -15.58
C VAL A 309 -3.71 -10.16 -16.99
N LEU A 310 -2.83 -9.42 -17.65
CA LEU A 310 -3.04 -8.91 -19.00
C LEU A 310 -1.87 -9.31 -19.91
N HIS A 311 -2.17 -10.10 -20.94
CA HIS A 311 -1.21 -10.47 -21.99
C HIS A 311 -1.24 -9.39 -23.07
N HIS A 312 -0.18 -8.59 -23.15
CA HIS A 312 -0.07 -7.43 -24.01
C HIS A 312 0.98 -7.67 -25.12
N HIS A 313 0.52 -7.88 -26.35
CA HIS A 313 1.38 -8.24 -27.49
C HIS A 313 1.85 -7.04 -28.35
N GLN A 314 1.35 -5.82 -28.10
CA GLN A 314 1.74 -4.65 -28.89
C GLN A 314 2.94 -3.92 -28.28
N THR A 315 3.94 -3.60 -29.10
CA THR A 315 5.18 -2.92 -28.68
C THR A 315 5.17 -1.41 -28.93
N SER A 316 4.16 -0.87 -29.62
CA SER A 316 4.11 0.55 -30.01
C SER A 316 3.64 1.48 -28.90
N SER A 317 2.91 0.97 -27.91
CA SER A 317 2.37 1.76 -26.80
C SER A 317 3.23 1.57 -25.56
N SER A 318 3.62 2.68 -24.92
CA SER A 318 4.38 2.62 -23.66
C SER A 318 3.57 1.93 -22.56
N LEU A 319 4.20 0.97 -21.86
CA LEU A 319 3.58 0.26 -20.73
C LEU A 319 3.09 1.20 -19.62
N ALA A 320 3.73 2.36 -19.48
CA ALA A 320 3.30 3.41 -18.57
C ALA A 320 1.85 3.87 -18.81
N LEU A 321 1.43 3.92 -20.08
CA LEU A 321 0.08 4.36 -20.44
C LEU A 321 -0.98 3.39 -19.95
N ILE A 322 -0.67 2.09 -19.83
CA ILE A 322 -1.62 1.10 -19.32
C ILE A 322 -1.97 1.39 -17.86
N GLN A 323 -1.00 1.82 -17.05
CA GLN A 323 -1.27 2.22 -15.67
C GLN A 323 -2.23 3.43 -15.61
N TYR A 324 -2.06 4.42 -16.50
CA TYR A 324 -2.97 5.55 -16.60
C TYR A 324 -4.35 5.15 -17.10
N LEU A 325 -4.41 4.19 -18.03
CA LEU A 325 -5.65 3.64 -18.55
C LEU A 325 -6.48 2.97 -17.47
N VAL A 326 -5.84 2.21 -16.57
CA VAL A 326 -6.49 1.58 -15.41
C VAL A 326 -7.08 2.64 -14.50
N GLY A 327 -6.32 3.70 -14.19
CA GLY A 327 -6.79 4.82 -13.39
C GLY A 327 -7.98 5.53 -14.01
N LEU A 328 -7.89 5.88 -15.30
CA LEU A 328 -8.99 6.48 -16.06
C LEU A 328 -10.23 5.58 -16.06
N SER A 329 -10.05 4.28 -16.30
CA SER A 329 -11.16 3.32 -16.34
C SER A 329 -11.90 3.22 -15.01
N MET A 330 -11.18 3.24 -13.89
CA MET A 330 -11.81 3.24 -12.56
C MET A 330 -12.52 4.56 -12.28
N VAL A 331 -11.89 5.68 -12.62
CA VAL A 331 -12.50 7.00 -12.45
C VAL A 331 -13.80 7.11 -13.28
N GLU A 332 -13.81 6.68 -14.53
CA GLU A 332 -15.00 6.65 -15.39
C GLU A 332 -16.05 5.63 -14.93
N ALA A 333 -15.64 4.53 -14.30
CA ALA A 333 -16.57 3.59 -13.70
C ALA A 333 -17.37 4.23 -12.55
N ILE A 334 -16.75 5.19 -11.84
CA ILE A 334 -17.35 5.88 -10.70
C ILE A 334 -18.12 7.13 -11.14
N LEU A 335 -17.56 7.95 -12.04
CA LEU A 335 -17.99 9.33 -12.35
C LEU A 335 -19.35 9.50 -13.06
N ASN A 336 -20.15 8.44 -13.19
CA ASN A 336 -21.58 8.58 -13.44
C ASN A 336 -22.39 8.79 -12.14
N GLU A 337 -21.72 8.78 -10.99
CA GLU A 337 -22.24 9.11 -9.67
C GLU A 337 -21.24 10.04 -8.95
N PRO A 338 -21.70 10.99 -8.14
CA PRO A 338 -20.85 11.93 -7.43
C PRO A 338 -19.94 11.22 -6.42
N GLY A 339 -18.64 11.48 -6.48
CA GLY A 339 -17.66 10.98 -5.51
C GLY A 339 -16.22 11.14 -5.99
N TYR A 340 -15.31 11.39 -5.06
CA TYR A 340 -13.86 11.30 -5.27
C TYR A 340 -13.37 9.97 -4.70
N SER A 341 -12.83 9.08 -5.52
CA SER A 341 -12.27 7.82 -5.05
C SER A 341 -10.77 7.92 -4.87
N MET A 342 -10.25 7.37 -3.78
CA MET A 342 -8.82 7.16 -3.58
C MET A 342 -8.52 5.70 -3.84
N GLY A 343 -7.71 5.44 -4.87
CA GLY A 343 -7.26 4.10 -5.23
C GLY A 343 -5.76 4.03 -5.46
N GLY A 344 -5.18 2.86 -5.19
CA GLY A 344 -3.79 2.54 -5.48
C GLY A 344 -3.69 1.66 -6.73
N ILE A 345 -2.73 1.95 -7.60
CA ILE A 345 -2.41 1.12 -8.77
C ILE A 345 -0.96 0.66 -8.66
N LEU A 346 -0.74 -0.63 -8.90
CA LEU A 346 0.57 -1.26 -8.97
C LEU A 346 0.63 -2.10 -10.25
N VAL A 347 1.59 -1.84 -11.13
CA VAL A 347 1.78 -2.64 -12.34
C VAL A 347 3.17 -3.26 -12.32
N ASN A 348 3.21 -4.58 -12.42
CA ASN A 348 4.44 -5.34 -12.66
C ASN A 348 4.39 -5.89 -14.08
N SER A 349 5.46 -5.69 -14.85
CA SER A 349 5.60 -6.27 -16.18
C SER A 349 6.64 -7.40 -16.17
N GLN A 350 6.40 -8.42 -16.98
CA GLN A 350 7.34 -9.49 -17.28
C GLN A 350 7.35 -9.66 -18.80
N VAL A 351 8.52 -9.88 -19.40
CA VAL A 351 8.60 -10.25 -20.82
C VAL A 351 8.03 -11.66 -20.98
N PHE A 352 7.09 -11.84 -21.90
CA PHE A 352 6.45 -13.12 -22.13
C PHE A 352 6.15 -13.31 -23.62
N GLN A 353 6.70 -14.38 -24.21
CA GLN A 353 6.60 -14.68 -25.64
C GLN A 353 7.03 -13.47 -26.52
N ASP A 354 6.12 -12.95 -27.33
CA ASP A 354 6.31 -11.82 -28.25
C ASP A 354 5.81 -10.48 -27.67
N GLY A 355 5.49 -10.44 -26.38
CA GLY A 355 4.99 -9.25 -25.70
C GLY A 355 5.32 -9.20 -24.20
N PHE A 356 4.37 -8.68 -23.44
CA PHE A 356 4.47 -8.51 -22.00
C PHE A 356 3.30 -9.16 -21.27
N LEU A 357 3.60 -9.86 -20.18
CA LEU A 357 2.63 -10.23 -19.17
C LEU A 357 2.59 -9.13 -18.10
N LEU A 358 1.46 -8.46 -17.97
CA LEU A 358 1.25 -7.39 -16.99
C LEU A 358 0.40 -7.91 -15.84
N LEU A 359 0.87 -7.67 -14.62
CA LEU A 359 0.18 -7.95 -13.37
C LEU A 359 -0.26 -6.61 -12.77
N ILE A 360 -1.52 -6.26 -12.98
CA ILE A 360 -2.11 -4.96 -12.68
C ILE A 360 -2.91 -5.08 -11.39
N GLY A 361 -2.29 -4.71 -10.27
CA GLY A 361 -2.89 -4.56 -8.96
C GLY A 361 -3.67 -3.25 -8.84
N PHE A 362 -4.89 -3.32 -8.33
CA PHE A 362 -5.70 -2.17 -7.98
C PHE A 362 -6.34 -2.37 -6.60
N GLY A 363 -6.39 -1.31 -5.79
CA GLY A 363 -7.07 -1.31 -4.50
C GLY A 363 -7.82 0.00 -4.26
N THR A 364 -9.06 -0.07 -3.77
CA THR A 364 -9.85 1.10 -3.33
C THR A 364 -10.83 0.74 -2.23
N SER A 365 -11.20 1.72 -1.41
CA SER A 365 -12.17 1.59 -0.32
C SER A 365 -13.61 1.74 -0.84
N VAL A 366 -14.47 0.72 -0.68
CA VAL A 366 -15.86 0.75 -1.17
C VAL A 366 -16.84 1.06 -0.04
N TYR A 367 -16.76 0.35 1.07
CA TYR A 367 -17.57 0.54 2.30
C TYR A 367 -16.76 0.12 3.53
N ASP A 368 -17.22 0.44 4.75
CA ASP A 368 -16.70 -0.08 6.03
C ASP A 368 -15.16 -0.18 6.14
N THR A 369 -14.46 0.90 5.76
CA THR A 369 -12.99 0.98 5.86
C THR A 369 -12.57 1.85 7.03
N PRO A 370 -11.84 1.32 8.04
CA PRO A 370 -11.54 2.06 9.28
C PRO A 370 -10.52 3.20 9.13
N TRP A 371 -9.70 3.17 8.08
CA TRP A 371 -8.55 4.08 7.93
C TRP A 371 -8.76 5.22 6.93
N THR A 372 -9.75 5.08 6.04
CA THR A 372 -9.95 5.96 4.89
C THR A 372 -11.43 6.17 4.64
N ARG A 373 -11.79 7.30 4.02
CA ARG A 373 -13.16 7.49 3.55
C ARG A 373 -13.49 6.54 2.40
N SER A 374 -14.61 5.85 2.51
CA SER A 374 -15.10 4.91 1.49
C SER A 374 -16.00 5.58 0.44
N LEU A 375 -16.21 4.91 -0.69
CA LEU A 375 -17.17 5.37 -1.70
C LEU A 375 -18.58 5.53 -1.15
N ASN A 376 -19.03 4.59 -0.30
CA ASN A 376 -20.38 4.64 0.26
C ASN A 376 -20.58 5.78 1.26
N GLU A 377 -19.55 6.17 2.00
CA GLU A 377 -19.61 7.37 2.84
C GLU A 377 -19.75 8.64 1.98
N LEU A 378 -19.11 8.70 0.81
CA LEU A 378 -19.27 9.83 -0.11
C LEU A 378 -20.68 9.89 -0.72
N VAL A 379 -21.24 8.73 -1.08
CA VAL A 379 -22.63 8.62 -1.54
C VAL A 379 -23.59 9.11 -0.45
N GLN A 380 -23.39 8.68 0.81
CA GLN A 380 -24.20 9.13 1.93
C GLN A 380 -24.12 10.64 2.15
N LEU A 381 -22.91 11.21 2.18
CA LEU A 381 -22.71 12.65 2.33
C LEU A 381 -23.37 13.43 1.19
N TYR A 382 -23.26 12.95 -0.05
CA TYR A 382 -23.89 13.58 -1.20
C TYR A 382 -25.42 13.53 -1.11
N ASN A 383 -25.98 12.36 -0.77
CA ASN A 383 -27.41 12.16 -0.57
C ASN A 383 -27.95 13.12 0.49
N SER A 384 -27.27 13.24 1.63
CA SER A 384 -27.66 14.18 2.69
C SER A 384 -27.56 15.64 2.26
N ALA A 385 -26.52 16.04 1.55
CA ALA A 385 -26.30 17.42 1.13
C ALA A 385 -27.25 17.89 0.00
N HIS A 386 -27.70 16.97 -0.87
CA HIS A 386 -28.48 17.29 -2.06
C HIS A 386 -29.91 16.74 -2.03
N GLY A 387 -30.32 16.05 -0.95
CA GLY A 387 -31.63 15.41 -0.86
C GLY A 387 -31.85 14.30 -1.90
N THR A 388 -30.79 13.60 -2.30
CA THR A 388 -30.85 12.52 -3.30
C THR A 388 -30.87 11.14 -2.63
N THR A 389 -31.18 10.10 -3.40
CA THR A 389 -31.30 8.70 -2.92
C THR A 389 -30.46 7.75 -3.78
N LEU A 390 -29.22 8.14 -4.06
CA LEU A 390 -28.28 7.31 -4.81
C LEU A 390 -28.02 6.01 -4.05
N SER A 391 -28.03 4.89 -4.77
CA SER A 391 -27.75 3.57 -4.20
C SER A 391 -26.28 3.44 -3.82
N PRO A 392 -25.96 2.74 -2.72
CA PRO A 392 -24.57 2.44 -2.37
C PRO A 392 -23.89 1.58 -3.43
N TRP A 393 -22.57 1.69 -3.49
CA TRP A 393 -21.70 0.82 -4.25
C TRP A 393 -21.53 -0.55 -3.57
N THR A 394 -21.54 -1.58 -4.41
CA THR A 394 -21.06 -2.93 -4.09
C THR A 394 -19.73 -3.17 -4.82
N LYS A 395 -18.93 -4.12 -4.35
CA LYS A 395 -17.65 -4.46 -4.99
C LYS A 395 -17.87 -5.00 -6.41
N GLU A 396 -18.92 -5.79 -6.58
CA GLU A 396 -19.39 -6.42 -7.81
C GLU A 396 -19.75 -5.36 -8.85
N ARG A 397 -20.58 -4.38 -8.47
CA ARG A 397 -20.99 -3.27 -9.34
C ARG A 397 -19.80 -2.43 -9.76
N LEU A 398 -18.93 -2.07 -8.82
CA LEU A 398 -17.74 -1.27 -9.13
C LEU A 398 -16.81 -2.02 -10.10
N LEU A 399 -16.51 -3.29 -9.80
CA LEU A 399 -15.61 -4.11 -10.61
C LEU A 399 -16.17 -4.40 -12.01
N ALA A 400 -17.47 -4.69 -12.11
CA ALA A 400 -18.13 -4.92 -13.40
C ALA A 400 -18.14 -3.66 -14.27
N ARG A 401 -18.35 -2.47 -13.68
CA ARG A 401 -18.25 -1.19 -14.42
C ARG A 401 -16.80 -0.89 -14.83
N PHE A 402 -15.84 -1.15 -13.95
CA PHE A 402 -14.41 -1.01 -14.25
C PHE A 402 -14.04 -1.83 -15.49
N TYR A 403 -14.41 -3.12 -15.54
CA TYR A 403 -14.07 -3.96 -16.70
C TYR A 403 -14.77 -3.50 -17.98
N GLY A 404 -15.99 -2.97 -17.90
CA GLY A 404 -16.64 -2.33 -19.04
C GLY A 404 -15.82 -1.20 -19.61
N LYS A 405 -15.38 -0.26 -18.76
CA LYS A 405 -14.56 0.89 -19.17
C LYS A 405 -13.15 0.51 -19.58
N PHE A 406 -12.53 -0.42 -18.88
CA PHE A 406 -11.18 -0.89 -19.20
C PHE A 406 -11.13 -1.55 -20.57
N ARG A 407 -12.11 -2.40 -20.92
CA ARG A 407 -12.18 -3.03 -22.24
C ARG A 407 -12.35 -2.00 -23.37
N GLU A 408 -13.21 -1.01 -23.15
CA GLU A 408 -13.44 0.10 -24.09
C GLU A 408 -12.12 0.84 -24.37
N TYR A 409 -11.46 1.33 -23.30
CA TYR A 409 -10.23 2.09 -23.41
C TYR A 409 -9.02 1.26 -23.85
N TYR A 410 -8.93 -0.01 -23.47
CA TYR A 410 -7.84 -0.89 -23.90
C TYR A 410 -7.94 -1.24 -25.38
N ARG A 411 -9.16 -1.45 -25.89
CA ARG A 411 -9.39 -1.56 -27.34
C ARG A 411 -8.98 -0.27 -28.06
N GLN A 412 -9.35 0.90 -27.53
CA GLN A 412 -8.92 2.18 -28.12
C GLN A 412 -7.40 2.33 -28.13
N LEU A 413 -6.72 2.04 -27.00
CA LEU A 413 -5.27 2.08 -26.89
C LEU A 413 -4.57 1.21 -27.94
N THR A 414 -5.11 0.03 -28.20
CA THR A 414 -4.50 -0.96 -29.10
C THR A 414 -4.86 -0.78 -30.58
N THR A 415 -5.84 0.08 -30.90
CA THR A 415 -6.31 0.27 -32.29
C THR A 415 -6.11 1.68 -32.81
N VAL A 416 -6.19 2.69 -31.94
CA VAL A 416 -6.12 4.12 -32.30
C VAL A 416 -4.98 4.81 -31.56
N GLY A 417 -4.82 4.53 -30.27
CA GLY A 417 -3.85 5.18 -29.39
C GLY A 417 -4.47 5.59 -28.06
N PHE A 418 -3.66 6.17 -27.17
CA PHE A 418 -4.10 6.51 -25.83
C PHE A 418 -5.12 7.67 -25.82
N PRO A 419 -6.22 7.58 -25.04
CA PRO A 419 -7.27 8.60 -24.97
C PRO A 419 -6.83 9.83 -24.13
N PHE A 420 -5.88 10.61 -24.65
CA PHE A 420 -5.34 11.77 -23.92
C PHE A 420 -6.40 12.78 -23.51
N ASP A 421 -7.41 13.04 -24.34
CA ASP A 421 -8.45 14.03 -24.01
C ASP A 421 -9.27 13.62 -22.79
N ASP A 422 -9.70 12.35 -22.73
CA ASP A 422 -10.45 11.83 -21.58
C ASP A 422 -9.57 11.76 -20.33
N TYR A 423 -8.31 11.36 -20.49
CA TYR A 423 -7.36 11.35 -19.39
C TYR A 423 -7.15 12.75 -18.79
N HIS A 424 -6.90 13.76 -19.61
CA HIS A 424 -6.67 15.13 -19.13
C HIS A 424 -7.91 15.79 -18.53
N LYS A 425 -9.13 15.40 -18.92
CA LYS A 425 -10.38 15.83 -18.24
C LYS A 425 -10.44 15.39 -16.78
N ARG A 426 -9.78 14.29 -16.43
CA ARG A 426 -9.77 13.71 -15.07
C ARG A 426 -8.47 13.98 -14.31
N TRP A 427 -7.50 14.62 -14.96
CA TRP A 427 -6.20 14.93 -14.40
C TRP A 427 -6.25 16.12 -13.42
N LEU A 428 -5.57 15.99 -12.28
CA LEU A 428 -5.64 16.97 -11.18
C LEU A 428 -4.37 17.81 -10.98
N HIS A 429 -3.32 17.58 -11.77
CA HIS A 429 -1.98 18.11 -11.47
C HIS A 429 -1.53 19.28 -12.36
N THR A 430 -2.31 19.68 -13.36
CA THR A 430 -1.91 20.76 -14.29
C THR A 430 -1.64 22.05 -13.53
N GLY A 431 -0.49 22.67 -13.82
CA GLY A 431 -0.09 23.94 -13.21
C GLY A 431 0.47 23.81 -11.80
N LYS A 432 0.46 22.62 -11.17
CA LYS A 432 1.06 22.45 -9.84
C LYS A 432 2.58 22.61 -9.92
N ILE A 433 3.12 23.36 -8.97
CA ILE A 433 4.56 23.54 -8.80
C ILE A 433 5.09 22.43 -7.90
N VAL A 434 6.07 21.68 -8.41
CA VAL A 434 6.74 20.59 -7.72
C VAL A 434 8.24 20.84 -7.70
N PHE A 435 8.93 20.34 -6.67
CA PHE A 435 10.38 20.32 -6.65
C PHE A 435 10.88 19.02 -7.30
N VAL A 436 11.75 19.12 -8.30
CA VAL A 436 12.37 17.97 -8.98
C VAL A 436 13.76 17.78 -8.37
N GLU A 437 13.92 16.76 -7.53
CA GLU A 437 15.14 16.55 -6.73
C GLU A 437 16.38 16.31 -7.62
N SER A 438 16.26 15.57 -8.72
CA SER A 438 17.40 15.30 -9.62
C SER A 438 17.97 16.57 -10.24
N GLU A 439 17.09 17.55 -10.49
CA GLU A 439 17.44 18.82 -11.11
C GLU A 439 17.62 19.95 -10.08
N GLN A 440 17.39 19.66 -8.79
CA GLN A 440 17.43 20.62 -7.67
C GLN A 440 16.63 21.91 -7.92
N MET A 441 15.48 21.79 -8.59
CA MET A 441 14.72 22.98 -9.02
C MET A 441 13.21 22.76 -9.00
N LYS A 442 12.48 23.88 -8.94
CA LYS A 442 11.03 23.86 -9.08
C LYS A 442 10.64 23.75 -10.55
N ALA A 443 9.60 22.98 -10.83
CA ALA A 443 9.00 22.84 -12.13
C ALA A 443 7.47 22.88 -12.03
N ARG A 444 6.83 23.36 -13.09
CA ARG A 444 5.38 23.35 -13.26
C ARG A 444 4.98 22.13 -14.08
N ILE A 445 4.05 21.34 -13.56
CA ILE A 445 3.49 20.19 -14.29
C ILE A 445 2.60 20.69 -15.43
N GLU A 446 2.81 20.16 -16.63
CA GLU A 446 2.03 20.50 -17.83
C GLU A 446 1.11 19.36 -18.29
N GLY A 447 1.51 18.11 -18.07
CA GLY A 447 0.74 16.93 -18.49
C GLY A 447 1.64 15.71 -18.65
N ILE A 448 1.23 14.78 -19.52
CA ILE A 448 2.03 13.62 -19.91
C ILE A 448 2.30 13.61 -21.42
N ASP A 449 3.45 13.09 -21.82
CA ASP A 449 3.82 12.94 -23.24
C ASP A 449 3.19 11.68 -23.87
N PRO A 450 3.32 11.48 -25.20
CA PRO A 450 2.83 10.28 -25.88
C PRO A 450 3.38 8.95 -25.35
N ASN A 451 4.49 8.96 -24.61
CA ASN A 451 5.10 7.78 -24.00
C ASN A 451 4.74 7.63 -22.51
N GLY A 452 3.88 8.51 -21.97
CA GLY A 452 3.47 8.50 -20.57
C GLY A 452 4.48 9.11 -19.59
N PHE A 453 5.45 9.89 -20.06
CA PHE A 453 6.37 10.64 -19.20
C PHE A 453 5.70 11.91 -18.71
N LEU A 454 5.88 12.24 -17.44
CA LEU A 454 5.39 13.50 -16.88
C LEU A 454 6.21 14.67 -17.45
N ILE A 455 5.51 15.64 -18.02
CA ILE A 455 6.09 16.87 -18.57
C ILE A 455 6.13 17.92 -17.45
N ALA A 456 7.32 18.30 -17.02
CA ALA A 456 7.52 19.31 -15.99
C ALA A 456 8.43 20.44 -16.50
N ARG A 457 7.89 21.66 -16.64
CA ARG A 457 8.64 22.81 -17.16
C ARG A 457 9.33 23.58 -16.04
N PRO A 458 10.62 23.94 -16.17
CA PRO A 458 11.31 24.82 -15.22
C PRO A 458 10.47 26.02 -14.76
N HIS A 459 10.40 26.25 -13.46
CA HIS A 459 9.71 27.41 -12.87
C HIS A 459 10.71 28.29 -12.13
N SER A 460 10.89 29.52 -12.62
CA SER A 460 11.95 30.45 -12.21
C SER A 460 11.78 31.08 -10.81
N GLU A 461 10.67 30.84 -10.10
CA GLU A 461 10.47 31.36 -8.74
C GLU A 461 10.86 30.32 -7.66
N GLY A 462 12.16 30.14 -7.45
CA GLY A 462 12.65 29.38 -6.30
C GLY A 462 14.15 29.10 -6.28
N LEU A 463 14.86 29.88 -5.46
CA LEU A 463 16.18 29.61 -4.86
C LEU A 463 17.48 29.85 -5.66
N LEU A 464 17.43 30.54 -6.80
CA LEU A 464 18.64 31.06 -7.48
C LEU A 464 18.47 32.49 -8.00
N GLY A 465 17.70 33.30 -7.26
CA GLY A 465 17.52 34.73 -7.53
C GLY A 465 18.40 35.65 -6.68
N LEU A 466 19.34 35.12 -5.90
CA LEU A 466 20.17 35.92 -4.98
C LEU A 466 21.69 35.73 -5.12
N LEU A 467 22.16 34.89 -6.04
CA LEU A 467 23.56 34.83 -6.43
C LEU A 467 23.62 34.66 -7.96
N ASP A 468 24.45 35.46 -8.61
CA ASP A 468 24.72 35.51 -10.05
C ASP A 468 23.74 36.28 -10.95
N SER A 469 23.65 37.59 -10.70
CA SER A 469 23.43 38.60 -11.74
C SER A 469 24.66 38.76 -12.65
N ALA A 470 25.14 37.68 -13.30
CA ALA A 470 26.23 37.77 -14.28
C ALA A 470 26.36 36.54 -15.21
N SER A 471 25.28 35.95 -15.68
CA SER A 471 25.37 35.00 -16.81
C SER A 471 24.09 35.01 -17.65
N LYS A 472 24.27 35.23 -18.95
CA LYS A 472 23.23 35.22 -19.99
C LYS A 472 22.33 33.98 -19.89
N PRO A 473 21.04 34.07 -20.25
CA PRO A 473 20.18 32.90 -20.32
C PRO A 473 20.53 32.11 -21.59
N SER A 474 21.36 31.09 -21.46
CA SER A 474 21.64 30.17 -22.57
C SER A 474 21.90 28.74 -22.08
N SER A 475 20.82 27.99 -21.82
CA SER A 475 20.65 26.59 -22.24
C SER A 475 19.35 26.00 -21.69
N SER A 476 18.39 25.78 -22.60
CA SER A 476 17.13 25.02 -22.53
C SER A 476 16.09 25.36 -21.45
N GLN A 477 15.09 26.17 -21.83
CA GLN A 477 13.72 26.13 -21.29
C GLN A 477 12.97 24.80 -21.61
N GLN A 478 13.70 23.72 -21.94
CA GLN A 478 13.05 22.47 -22.32
C GLN A 478 12.40 21.82 -21.09
N PRO A 479 11.22 21.23 -21.26
CA PRO A 479 10.56 20.52 -20.18
C PRO A 479 11.36 19.27 -19.78
N PHE A 480 11.36 18.95 -18.49
CA PHE A 480 11.81 17.67 -17.97
C PHE A 480 10.78 16.60 -18.30
N LEU A 481 11.26 15.46 -18.82
CA LEU A 481 10.46 14.27 -19.04
C LEU A 481 10.78 13.27 -17.94
N LEU A 482 9.84 13.11 -17.01
CA LEU A 482 10.01 12.31 -15.80
C LEU A 482 9.31 10.96 -15.94
N GLN A 483 10.08 9.88 -15.91
CA GLN A 483 9.57 8.52 -16.08
C GLN A 483 8.69 8.08 -14.89
N PRO A 484 7.57 7.38 -15.10
CA PRO A 484 6.66 6.97 -14.01
C PRO A 484 7.29 6.02 -12.97
N ASP A 485 8.18 5.13 -13.38
CA ASP A 485 8.78 4.09 -12.52
C ASP A 485 10.09 4.50 -11.86
N GLY A 486 10.80 5.44 -12.50
CA GLY A 486 12.02 6.03 -12.01
C GLY A 486 11.79 7.15 -10.99
N ASN A 487 10.55 7.49 -10.65
CA ASN A 487 10.24 8.60 -9.75
C ASN A 487 9.26 8.22 -8.63
N SER A 488 9.41 8.85 -7.47
CA SER A 488 8.47 8.85 -6.36
C SER A 488 7.96 10.27 -6.11
N PHE A 489 6.66 10.43 -5.90
CA PHE A 489 6.05 11.72 -5.54
C PHE A 489 5.63 11.69 -4.07
N ASP A 490 6.16 12.63 -3.28
CA ASP A 490 5.70 12.93 -1.93
C ASP A 490 4.71 14.09 -2.02
N MET A 491 3.42 13.75 -1.91
CA MET A 491 2.32 14.71 -2.01
C MET A 491 2.32 15.74 -0.87
N MET A 492 2.83 15.37 0.32
CA MET A 492 2.86 16.27 1.47
C MET A 492 3.96 17.33 1.32
N LYS A 493 5.03 16.98 0.59
CA LYS A 493 6.16 17.89 0.32
C LYS A 493 6.13 18.52 -1.07
N ASN A 494 5.16 18.16 -1.91
CA ASN A 494 5.14 18.49 -3.35
C ASN A 494 6.50 18.17 -4.04
N LEU A 495 7.09 17.03 -3.70
CA LEU A 495 8.44 16.64 -4.10
C LEU A 495 8.40 15.46 -5.07
N ILE A 496 9.06 15.58 -6.22
CA ILE A 496 9.36 14.46 -7.11
C ILE A 496 10.83 14.08 -6.95
N LYS A 497 11.06 12.83 -6.54
CA LYS A 497 12.37 12.24 -6.32
C LYS A 497 12.62 11.15 -7.36
N ARG A 498 13.81 11.12 -7.96
CA ARG A 498 14.24 9.97 -8.78
C ARG A 498 14.63 8.82 -7.84
N LYS A 499 14.15 7.61 -8.12
CA LYS A 499 14.48 6.41 -7.37
C LYS A 499 15.88 5.91 -7.67
#